data_AF-A0A7K1TG17-F1
#
_entry.id   AF-A0A7K1TG17-F1
#
_cell.length_a   1.000
_cell.length_b   1.000
_cell.length_c   1.000
_cell.angle_alpha   90.00
_cell.angle_beta   90.00
_cell.angle_gamma   90.00
#
_symmetry.space_group_name_H-M   'P 1'
#
loop_
_entity.id
_entity.type
_entity.pdbx_description
1 polymer ?
#
loop_
_entity_poly.entity_id
_entity_poly.type
_entity_poly.pdbx_seq_one_letter_code
_entity_poly.pdbx_strand_id
1 'polypeptide(L)'
;MRKTQLPTPPPVQQYARCIDDTARPAGYIGDWPQAGRVYPVRVLPHVRTGKAHVHVLGFYAERPYGAFAAHRFEEVATVWLN
;
A
#
# COMPACT_ATOMS: atom_id res chain seq x y z
N MET A 1 -28.85 1.23 -19.86
CA MET A 1 -27.83 1.47 -18.81
C MET A 1 -26.45 1.28 -19.41
N ARG A 2 -25.65 2.34 -19.54
CA ARG A 2 -24.24 2.23 -19.98
C ARG A 2 -23.46 1.59 -18.84
N LYS A 3 -22.88 0.42 -19.06
CA LYS A 3 -21.85 -0.11 -18.15
C LYS A 3 -20.70 0.90 -18.19
N THR A 4 -20.52 1.66 -17.12
CA THR A 4 -19.33 2.49 -16.95
C THR A 4 -18.14 1.54 -16.92
N GLN A 5 -17.46 1.39 -18.05
CA GLN A 5 -16.21 0.66 -18.10
C GLN A 5 -15.21 1.50 -17.30
N LEU A 6 -14.90 1.04 -16.08
CA LEU A 6 -13.83 1.64 -15.30
C LEU A 6 -12.55 1.52 -16.14
N PRO A 7 -11.75 2.58 -16.27
CA PRO A 7 -10.49 2.50 -16.99
C PRO A 7 -9.65 1.38 -16.40
N THR A 8 -9.13 0.51 -17.26
CA THR A 8 -8.15 -0.49 -16.84
C THR A 8 -6.95 0.28 -16.28
N PRO A 9 -6.57 0.08 -15.01
CA PRO A 9 -5.41 0.77 -14.47
C PRO A 9 -4.19 0.42 -15.34
N PRO A 10 -3.27 1.38 -15.57
CA PRO A 10 -2.07 1.11 -16.34
C PRO A 10 -1.29 -0.04 -15.68
N PRO A 11 -0.61 -0.90 -16.47
CA PRO A 11 0.14 -2.05 -15.98
C PRO A 11 1.44 -1.58 -15.34
N VAL A 12 1.34 -0.89 -14.20
CA VAL A 12 2.46 -0.37 -13.44
C VAL A 12 2.59 -1.08 -12.11
N GLN A 13 3.82 -1.33 -11.70
CA GLN A 13 4.17 -1.77 -10.36
C GLN A 13 4.90 -0.63 -9.65
N GLN A 14 4.33 -0.18 -8.53
CA GLN A 14 4.99 0.80 -7.67
C GLN A 14 5.84 0.08 -6.63
N TYR A 15 6.97 0.67 -6.29
CA TYR A 15 7.83 0.25 -5.19
C TYR A 15 8.02 1.42 -4.24
N ALA A 16 7.90 1.14 -2.95
CA ALA A 16 8.12 2.13 -1.92
C ALA A 16 8.99 1.57 -0.79
N ARG A 17 9.84 2.41 -0.24
CA ARG A 17 10.66 2.13 0.93
C ARG A 17 9.88 2.47 2.18
N CYS A 18 9.84 1.58 3.15
CA CYS A 18 9.36 1.94 4.48
C CYS A 18 10.39 2.85 5.15
N ILE A 19 9.98 4.05 5.55
CA ILE A 19 10.82 5.03 6.26
C ILE A 19 10.47 5.13 7.75
N ASP A 20 9.29 4.61 8.12
CA ASP A 20 8.81 4.55 9.49
C ASP A 20 8.11 3.21 9.74
N ASP A 21 8.73 2.33 10.52
CA ASP A 21 8.20 1.05 11.01
C ASP A 21 7.75 1.12 12.48
N THR A 22 7.68 2.31 13.08
CA THR A 22 7.30 2.49 14.48
C THR A 22 5.78 2.36 14.69
N ALA A 23 5.32 2.43 15.94
CA ALA A 23 3.89 2.48 16.27
C ALA A 23 3.05 1.31 15.68
N ARG A 24 3.60 0.08 15.70
CA ARG A 24 2.80 -1.12 15.44
C ARG A 24 1.63 -1.17 16.44
N PRO A 25 0.36 -1.20 15.97
CA PRO A 25 -0.78 -1.22 16.87
C PRO A 25 -0.74 -2.41 17.82
N ALA A 26 -1.14 -2.19 19.07
CA ALA A 26 -1.30 -3.28 20.02
C ALA A 26 -2.31 -4.31 19.47
N GLY A 27 -1.94 -5.59 19.51
CA GLY A 27 -2.77 -6.68 18.98
C GLY A 27 -2.75 -6.83 17.45
N TYR A 28 -1.84 -6.15 16.72
CA TYR A 28 -1.66 -6.38 15.29
C TYR A 28 -1.11 -7.78 14.99
N ILE A 29 -1.86 -8.56 14.20
CA ILE A 29 -1.52 -9.90 13.73
C ILE A 29 -1.35 -9.83 12.21
N GLY A 30 -0.13 -10.10 11.75
CA GLY A 30 0.26 -10.03 10.35
C GLY A 30 1.68 -9.56 10.15
N ASP A 31 2.05 -9.39 8.89
CA ASP A 31 3.29 -8.81 8.46
C ASP A 31 3.30 -7.31 8.72
N TRP A 32 4.45 -6.83 9.21
CA TRP A 32 4.69 -5.43 9.50
C TRP A 32 5.91 -4.97 8.70
N PRO A 33 5.86 -3.80 8.04
CA PRO A 33 6.97 -3.32 7.24
C PRO A 33 8.16 -3.00 8.15
N GLN A 34 9.37 -3.09 7.60
CA GLN A 34 10.61 -2.78 8.31
C GLN A 34 11.28 -1.57 7.68
N ALA A 35 11.76 -0.64 8.49
CA ALA A 35 12.40 0.57 8.03
C ALA A 35 13.62 0.24 7.15
N GLY A 36 13.78 0.97 6.05
CA GLY A 36 14.83 0.77 5.06
C GLY A 36 14.53 -0.29 4.00
N ARG A 37 13.54 -1.17 4.20
CA ARG A 37 13.16 -2.17 3.18
C ARG A 37 12.28 -1.57 2.09
N VAL A 38 12.49 -2.03 0.87
CA VAL A 38 11.68 -1.69 -0.31
C VAL A 38 10.69 -2.82 -0.58
N TYR A 39 9.45 -2.44 -0.84
CA TYR A 39 8.37 -3.39 -1.12
C TYR A 39 7.62 -3.02 -2.40
N PRO A 40 7.09 -4.01 -3.14
CA PRO A 40 6.04 -3.74 -4.12
C PRO A 40 4.79 -3.26 -3.37
N VAL A 41 4.21 -2.15 -3.82
CA VAL A 41 3.06 -1.53 -3.15
C VAL A 41 1.93 -1.18 -4.12
N ARG A 42 0.76 -0.93 -3.57
CA ARG A 42 -0.35 -0.23 -4.23
C ARG A 42 -0.84 0.90 -3.34
N VAL A 43 -0.90 2.11 -3.88
CA VAL A 43 -1.47 3.26 -3.19
C VAL A 43 -2.94 3.39 -3.55
N LEU A 44 -3.82 3.35 -2.54
CA LEU A 44 -5.28 3.47 -2.73
C LEU A 44 -5.85 4.56 -1.83
N PRO A 45 -6.89 5.28 -2.27
CA PRO A 45 -7.60 6.20 -1.39
C PRO A 45 -8.40 5.41 -0.35
N HIS A 46 -8.34 5.85 0.90
CA HIS A 46 -9.16 5.31 1.97
C HIS A 46 -10.64 5.61 1.72
N VAL A 47 -11.49 4.58 1.82
CA VAL A 47 -12.90 4.62 1.41
C VAL A 47 -13.74 5.72 2.08
N ARG A 48 -13.44 6.08 3.33
CA ARG A 48 -14.19 7.11 4.08
C ARG A 48 -13.57 8.50 4.04
N THR A 49 -12.24 8.59 3.91
CA THR A 49 -11.51 9.86 4.12
C THR A 49 -10.81 10.36 2.87
N GLY A 50 -10.72 9.54 1.82
CA GLY A 50 -9.98 9.84 0.59
C GLY A 50 -8.46 9.88 0.76
N LYS A 51 -7.94 9.81 1.99
CA LYS A 51 -6.50 9.88 2.27
C LYS A 51 -5.78 8.68 1.65
N ALA A 52 -4.60 8.90 1.08
CA ALA A 52 -3.79 7.85 0.49
C ALA A 52 -3.29 6.85 1.55
N HIS A 53 -3.55 5.57 1.32
CA HIS A 53 -3.06 4.44 2.08
C HIS A 53 -2.20 3.55 1.20
N VAL A 54 -1.16 2.95 1.80
CA VAL A 54 -0.22 2.05 1.14
C VAL A 54 -0.59 0.62 1.51
N HIS A 55 -0.77 -0.21 0.49
CA HIS A 55 -0.91 -1.65 0.61
C HIS A 55 0.40 -2.30 0.16
N VAL A 56 1.06 -3.01 1.06
CA VAL A 56 2.24 -3.80 0.68
C VAL A 56 1.77 -5.10 0.04
N LEU A 57 2.17 -5.33 -1.21
CA LEU A 57 1.76 -6.51 -1.95
C LEU A 57 2.47 -7.74 -1.38
N GLY A 58 1.70 -8.80 -1.13
CA GLY A 58 2.21 -10.05 -0.54
C GLY A 58 2.21 -10.09 0.98
N PHE A 59 1.86 -9.00 1.67
CA PHE A 59 1.72 -9.01 3.13
C PHE A 59 0.42 -9.70 3.56
N TYR A 60 0.52 -10.53 4.60
CA TYR A 60 -0.60 -11.07 5.33
C TYR A 60 -1.00 -10.12 6.48
N ALA A 61 -2.30 -9.92 6.69
CA ALA A 61 -2.82 -9.24 7.86
C ALA A 61 -4.17 -9.84 8.27
N GLU A 62 -4.26 -10.32 9.51
CA GLU A 62 -5.51 -10.83 10.07
C GLU A 62 -6.31 -9.68 10.70
N ARG A 63 -5.66 -8.86 11.54
CA ARG A 63 -6.26 -7.72 12.21
C ARG A 63 -5.20 -6.82 12.86
N PRO A 64 -5.44 -5.49 12.95
CA PRO A 64 -6.36 -4.71 12.12
C PRO A 64 -5.96 -4.79 10.63
N TYR A 65 -6.81 -4.28 9.74
CA TYR A 65 -6.62 -4.34 8.29
C TYR A 65 -5.24 -3.81 7.85
N GLY A 66 -4.54 -4.59 7.00
CA GLY A 66 -3.17 -4.32 6.53
C GLY A 66 -3.07 -3.19 5.49
N ALA A 67 -3.47 -1.99 5.86
CA ALA A 67 -3.27 -0.77 5.08
C ALA A 67 -2.53 0.25 5.94
N PHE A 68 -1.46 0.82 5.39
CA PHE A 68 -0.54 1.69 6.13
C PHE A 68 -0.72 3.14 5.70
N ALA A 69 -0.44 4.08 6.61
CA ALA A 69 -0.47 5.50 6.27
C ALA A 69 0.64 5.84 5.26
N ALA A 70 0.33 6.66 4.25
CA ALA A 70 1.27 6.97 3.18
C ALA A 70 2.59 7.61 3.66
N HIS A 71 2.56 8.42 4.73
CA HIS A 71 3.78 9.06 5.25
C HIS A 71 4.83 8.07 5.80
N ARG A 72 4.47 6.79 5.98
CA ARG A 72 5.40 5.74 6.43
C ARG A 72 6.25 5.19 5.30
N PHE A 73 5.96 5.60 4.07
CA PHE A 73 6.59 5.09 2.87
C PHE A 73 7.05 6.23 1.96
N GLU A 74 8.20 6.03 1.34
CA GLU A 74 8.74 6.90 0.29
C GLU A 74 8.73 6.12 -1.03
N GLU A 75 8.11 6.66 -2.09
CA GLU A 75 8.14 6.03 -3.40
C GLU A 75 9.58 6.01 -3.94
N VAL A 76 10.05 4.84 -4.38
CA VAL A 76 11.41 4.68 -4.91
C VAL A 76 11.43 4.38 -6.41
N ALA A 77 10.38 3.76 -6.93
CA ALA A 77 10.27 3.46 -8.37
C ALA A 77 8.82 3.18 -8.77
N THR A 78 8.51 3.52 -10.02
CA THR A 78 7.33 3.03 -10.73
C THR A 78 7.80 2.35 -12.00
N VAL A 79 7.48 1.06 -12.15
CA VAL A 79 7.93 0.19 -13.25
C VAL A 79 6.75 -0.15 -14.14
N TRP A 80 6.90 -0.01 -15.46
CA TRP A 80 5.94 -0.47 -16.45
C TRP A 80 6.14 -1.97 -16.71
N LEU A 81 5.05 -2.75 -16.70
CA LEU A 81 5.08 -4.20 -16.83
C LEU A 81 4.92 -4.68 -18.29
N ASN A 82 5.45 -3.90 -19.25
CA ASN A 82 5.27 -4.10 -20.69
C ASN A 82 6.57 -4.52 -21.37
#